data_AF-A0A8S2FZG3-F1
#
_entry.id   AF-A0A8S2FZG3-F1
#
_cell.length_a   1.000
_cell.length_b   1.000
_cell.length_c   1.000
_cell.angle_alpha   90.00
_cell.angle_beta   90.00
_cell.angle_gamma   90.00
#
_symmetry.space_group_name_H-M   'P 1'
#
loop_
_entity.id
_entity.type
_entity.pdbx_description
1 polymer ?
#
loop_
_entity_poly.entity_id
_entity_poly.type
_entity_poly.pdbx_seq_one_letter_code
_entity_poly.pdbx_strand_id
1 'polypeptide(L)'
;FLHFIERLASIMKIENISHDIGYELNADVILARAEQLMRSENDSVVDQKTNIYSLQRKIKQLKEQIENKDLHLDLLRKKVIALEEGRNSKSDLEKEIDDHVMLSRKMKVKVDNLTQQVNELKHENTQLKAQMTDIHMLKSRIMEHEKEIRRLLEDNSKLQNVRDKQAVKISNLQDKMHNVDEETNRTLFSSDNAVRSLSNELRFLKSSLEQVTERERRLLDFRGLVARMLGLDAKTLSVPDYEITARLERLLTVVQPTIAMPVVHIPQQQHQQQRQEQHHYYPSSHNYNNQRHTAHTRTRSPSPPTRRHETSHRARSHSPSHMGIDPRTY
;
A
#
# COMPACT_ATOMS: atom_id res chain seq x y z
N PHE A 1 -12.47 -144.98 79.19
CA PHE A 1 -13.47 -145.12 78.11
C PHE A 1 -14.77 -144.35 78.45
N LEU A 2 -15.44 -144.63 79.57
CA LEU A 2 -16.62 -143.86 80.03
C LEU A 2 -16.41 -142.33 80.07
N HIS A 3 -15.30 -141.87 80.66
CA HIS A 3 -14.96 -140.45 80.70
C HIS A 3 -14.80 -139.82 79.30
N PHE A 4 -14.38 -140.59 78.30
CA PHE A 4 -14.27 -140.13 76.92
C PHE A 4 -15.67 -139.90 76.30
N ILE A 5 -16.61 -140.80 76.55
CA ILE A 5 -18.00 -140.70 76.09
C ILE A 5 -18.74 -139.53 76.75
N GLU A 6 -18.57 -139.34 78.06
CA GLU A 6 -19.14 -138.20 78.78
C GLU A 6 -18.59 -136.85 78.29
N ARG A 7 -17.27 -136.77 78.04
CA ARG A 7 -16.65 -135.56 77.49
C ARG A 7 -17.14 -135.26 76.07
N LEU A 8 -17.29 -136.29 75.25
CA LEU A 8 -17.80 -136.17 73.87
C LEU A 8 -19.24 -135.67 73.85
N ALA A 9 -20.10 -136.23 74.69
CA ALA A 9 -21.48 -135.76 74.85
C ALA A 9 -21.57 -134.32 75.36
N SER A 10 -20.74 -133.92 76.33
CA SER A 10 -20.68 -132.54 76.80
C SER A 10 -20.27 -131.57 75.67
N ILE A 11 -19.26 -131.91 74.88
CA ILE A 11 -18.82 -131.12 73.71
C ILE A 11 -19.94 -131.01 72.66
N MET A 12 -20.69 -132.09 72.44
CA MET A 12 -21.82 -132.15 71.51
C MET A 12 -23.14 -131.64 72.12
N LYS A 13 -23.08 -131.14 73.35
CA LYS A 13 -24.20 -130.60 74.12
C LYS A 13 -25.37 -131.60 74.19
N ILE A 14 -25.08 -132.84 74.56
CA ILE A 14 -26.06 -133.89 74.88
C ILE A 14 -26.25 -133.87 76.38
N GLU A 15 -27.45 -133.56 76.83
CA GLU A 15 -27.70 -133.27 78.25
C GLU A 15 -27.84 -134.54 79.12
N ASN A 16 -28.02 -135.74 78.54
CA ASN A 16 -28.16 -136.99 79.30
C ASN A 16 -27.60 -138.21 78.54
N ILE A 17 -26.52 -138.85 79.04
CA ILE A 17 -26.12 -140.22 78.64
C ILE A 17 -26.57 -141.15 79.77
N SER A 18 -27.33 -142.20 79.44
CA SER A 18 -27.80 -143.16 80.45
C SER A 18 -26.76 -144.24 80.70
N HIS A 19 -26.22 -144.33 81.92
CA HIS A 19 -25.19 -145.32 82.30
C HIS A 19 -25.68 -146.78 82.33
N ASP A 20 -27.00 -147.00 82.33
CA ASP A 20 -27.65 -148.33 82.39
C ASP A 20 -27.94 -148.94 81.02
N ILE A 21 -27.83 -148.14 79.96
CA ILE A 21 -28.08 -148.60 78.60
C ILE A 21 -26.71 -148.97 78.00
N GLY A 22 -26.60 -150.19 77.50
CA GLY A 22 -25.36 -150.75 76.97
C GLY A 22 -24.60 -149.77 76.07
N TYR A 23 -23.27 -149.84 76.11
CA TYR A 23 -22.36 -148.95 75.39
C TYR A 23 -22.73 -148.70 73.92
N GLU A 24 -23.40 -149.67 73.30
CA GLU A 24 -23.90 -149.65 71.93
C GLU A 24 -25.01 -148.59 71.70
N LEU A 25 -26.03 -148.49 72.57
CA LEU A 25 -27.12 -147.51 72.39
C LEU A 25 -26.67 -146.07 72.70
N ASN A 26 -25.74 -145.91 73.64
CA ASN A 26 -25.14 -144.61 73.93
C ASN A 26 -24.30 -144.09 72.75
N ALA A 27 -23.69 -145.00 71.98
CA ALA A 27 -23.02 -144.65 70.73
C ALA A 27 -24.03 -144.17 69.68
N ASP A 28 -25.21 -144.80 69.54
CA ASP A 28 -26.25 -144.40 68.59
C ASP A 28 -26.84 -143.01 68.87
N VAL A 29 -27.07 -142.66 70.15
CA VAL A 29 -27.57 -141.33 70.53
C VAL A 29 -26.53 -140.24 70.21
N ILE A 30 -25.25 -140.51 70.50
CA ILE A 30 -24.16 -139.61 70.14
C ILE A 30 -24.05 -139.47 68.63
N LEU A 31 -24.19 -140.56 67.86
CA LEU A 31 -24.15 -140.56 66.40
C LEU A 31 -25.31 -139.75 65.81
N ALA A 32 -26.53 -139.97 66.26
CA ALA A 32 -27.71 -139.21 65.82
C ALA A 32 -27.57 -137.70 66.10
N ARG A 33 -27.00 -137.33 67.26
CA ARG A 33 -26.70 -135.93 67.58
C ARG A 33 -25.59 -135.37 66.70
N ALA A 34 -24.54 -136.15 66.42
CA ALA A 34 -23.47 -135.75 65.50
C ALA A 34 -24.04 -135.40 64.13
N GLU A 35 -24.91 -136.26 63.61
CA GLU A 35 -25.57 -136.02 62.33
C GLU A 35 -26.50 -134.80 62.38
N GLN A 36 -27.24 -134.58 63.46
CA GLN A 36 -28.10 -133.40 63.60
C GLN A 36 -27.28 -132.10 63.61
N LEU A 37 -26.20 -132.05 64.41
CA LEU A 37 -25.30 -130.90 64.46
C LEU A 37 -24.68 -130.65 63.10
N MET A 38 -24.20 -131.70 62.43
CA MET A 38 -23.67 -131.65 61.07
C MET A 38 -24.71 -131.11 60.07
N ARG A 39 -25.97 -131.56 60.15
CA ARG A 39 -27.07 -131.03 59.32
C ARG A 39 -27.32 -129.54 59.59
N SER A 40 -27.44 -129.13 60.84
CA SER A 40 -27.68 -127.72 61.21
C SER A 40 -26.52 -126.80 60.85
N GLU A 41 -25.28 -127.28 60.98
CA GLU A 41 -24.08 -126.57 60.55
C GLU A 41 -24.04 -126.46 59.03
N ASN A 42 -24.38 -127.53 58.31
CA ASN A 42 -24.48 -127.51 56.85
C ASN A 42 -25.56 -126.52 56.36
N ASP A 43 -26.74 -126.51 56.97
CA ASP A 43 -27.81 -125.55 56.63
C ASP A 43 -27.37 -124.10 56.91
N SER A 44 -26.75 -123.85 58.05
CA SER A 44 -26.17 -122.54 58.40
C SER A 44 -25.07 -122.11 57.40
N VAL A 45 -24.22 -123.04 56.97
CA VAL A 45 -23.19 -122.80 55.94
C VAL A 45 -23.84 -122.47 54.60
N VAL A 46 -24.91 -123.17 54.21
CA VAL A 46 -25.67 -122.89 52.98
C VAL A 46 -26.33 -121.50 53.03
N ASP A 47 -26.94 -121.13 54.15
CA ASP A 47 -27.55 -119.81 54.36
C ASP A 47 -26.50 -118.69 54.33
N GLN A 48 -25.38 -118.87 55.02
CA GLN A 48 -24.25 -117.94 54.98
C GLN A 48 -23.71 -117.79 53.56
N LYS A 49 -23.56 -118.90 52.82
CA LYS A 49 -23.12 -118.88 51.42
C LYS A 49 -24.09 -118.08 50.54
N THR A 50 -25.41 -118.26 50.74
CA THR A 50 -26.45 -117.52 50.02
C THR A 50 -26.41 -116.03 50.35
N ASN A 51 -26.24 -115.67 51.62
CA ASN A 51 -26.07 -114.28 52.06
C ASN A 51 -24.79 -113.64 51.49
N ILE A 52 -23.67 -114.36 51.48
CA ILE A 52 -22.43 -113.91 50.86
C ILE A 52 -22.64 -113.62 49.38
N TYR A 53 -23.32 -114.50 48.63
CA TYR A 53 -23.63 -114.26 47.22
C TYR A 53 -24.53 -113.04 47.02
N SER A 54 -25.56 -112.85 47.86
CA SER A 54 -26.43 -111.68 47.82
C SER A 54 -25.67 -110.37 48.06
N LEU A 55 -24.80 -110.35 49.08
CA LEU A 55 -23.93 -109.21 49.39
C LEU A 55 -22.92 -108.93 48.27
N GLN A 56 -22.30 -109.96 47.70
CA GLN A 56 -21.38 -109.82 46.56
C GLN A 56 -22.10 -109.21 45.34
N ARG A 57 -23.33 -109.65 45.04
CA ARG A 57 -24.15 -109.06 43.97
C ARG A 57 -24.46 -107.60 44.24
N LYS A 58 -24.80 -107.25 45.49
CA LYS A 58 -25.09 -105.86 45.89
C LYS A 58 -23.84 -104.97 45.82
N ILE A 59 -22.68 -105.47 46.22
CA ILE A 59 -21.39 -104.79 46.06
C ILE A 59 -21.11 -104.53 44.58
N LYS A 60 -21.34 -105.51 43.70
CA LYS A 60 -21.15 -105.34 42.25
C LYS A 60 -22.06 -104.24 41.69
N GLN A 61 -23.35 -104.25 42.05
CA GLN A 61 -24.32 -103.23 41.62
C GLN A 61 -23.95 -101.83 42.12
N LEU A 62 -23.52 -101.70 43.39
CA LEU A 62 -23.11 -100.40 43.94
C LEU A 62 -21.83 -99.88 43.28
N LYS A 63 -20.87 -100.75 42.96
CA LYS A 63 -19.66 -100.38 42.21
C LYS A 63 -20.01 -99.82 40.84
N GLU A 64 -20.88 -100.52 40.10
CA GLU A 64 -21.35 -100.07 38.79
C GLU A 64 -22.14 -98.75 38.88
N GLN A 65 -22.95 -98.55 39.94
CA GLN A 65 -23.61 -97.28 40.19
C GLN A 65 -22.63 -96.13 40.49
N ILE A 66 -21.56 -96.39 41.22
CA ILE A 66 -20.50 -95.40 41.49
C ILE A 66 -19.81 -95.02 40.18
N GLU A 67 -19.39 -96.01 39.39
CA GLU A 67 -18.74 -95.79 38.09
C GLU A 67 -19.63 -94.99 37.12
N ASN A 68 -20.92 -95.30 37.07
CA ASN A 68 -21.89 -94.53 36.27
C ASN A 68 -22.05 -93.09 36.76
N LYS A 69 -22.02 -92.84 38.08
CA LYS A 69 -22.07 -91.49 38.65
C LYS A 69 -20.77 -90.72 38.42
N ASP A 70 -19.62 -91.39 38.46
CA ASP A 70 -18.33 -90.77 38.16
C ASP A 70 -18.28 -90.32 36.69
N LEU A 71 -18.74 -91.16 35.76
CA LEU A 71 -18.88 -90.77 34.36
C LEU A 71 -19.83 -89.58 34.18
N HIS A 72 -20.96 -89.56 34.88
CA HIS A 72 -21.91 -88.45 34.84
C HIS A 72 -21.32 -87.16 35.39
N LEU A 73 -20.57 -87.23 36.50
CA LEU A 73 -19.86 -86.08 37.08
C LEU A 73 -18.81 -85.54 36.12
N ASP A 74 -18.06 -86.40 35.43
CA ASP A 74 -17.07 -85.97 34.45
C ASP A 74 -17.70 -85.30 33.23
N LEU A 75 -18.86 -85.80 32.76
CA LEU A 75 -19.65 -85.14 31.73
C LEU A 75 -20.14 -83.76 32.17
N LEU A 76 -20.65 -83.63 33.40
CA LEU A 76 -21.09 -82.35 33.96
C LEU A 76 -19.93 -81.36 34.11
N ARG A 77 -18.77 -81.80 34.61
CA ARG A 77 -17.57 -80.97 34.70
C ARG A 77 -17.15 -80.44 33.33
N LYS A 78 -17.10 -81.31 32.31
CA LYS A 78 -16.81 -80.91 30.92
C LYS A 78 -17.83 -79.90 30.40
N LYS A 79 -19.12 -80.09 30.69
CA LYS A 79 -20.18 -79.16 30.30
C LYS A 79 -20.04 -77.81 30.98
N VAL A 80 -19.68 -77.77 32.27
CA VAL A 80 -19.42 -76.52 33.01
C VAL A 80 -18.24 -75.77 32.38
N ILE A 81 -17.12 -76.45 32.13
CA ILE A 81 -15.94 -75.84 31.48
C ILE A 81 -16.32 -75.26 30.11
N ALA A 82 -17.03 -76.00 29.28
CA ALA A 82 -17.46 -75.53 27.96
C ALA A 82 -18.40 -74.31 28.04
N LEU A 83 -19.31 -74.27 29.04
CA LEU A 83 -20.18 -73.12 29.26
C LEU A 83 -19.41 -71.90 29.78
N GLU A 84 -18.42 -72.10 30.65
CA GLU A 84 -17.54 -71.03 31.15
C GLU A 84 -16.67 -70.45 30.04
N GLU A 85 -16.07 -71.31 29.21
CA GLU A 85 -15.30 -70.90 28.02
C GLU A 85 -16.18 -70.09 27.06
N GLY A 86 -17.38 -70.60 26.71
CA GLY A 86 -18.31 -69.88 25.85
C GLY A 86 -18.76 -68.52 26.43
N ARG A 87 -18.97 -68.46 27.74
CA ARG A 87 -19.28 -67.20 28.44
C ARG A 87 -18.13 -66.21 28.39
N ASN A 88 -16.89 -66.68 28.63
CA ASN A 88 -15.71 -65.84 28.61
C ASN A 88 -15.44 -65.30 27.19
N SER A 89 -15.53 -66.15 26.15
CA SER A 89 -15.40 -65.71 24.76
C SER A 89 -16.45 -64.66 24.38
N LYS A 90 -17.71 -64.82 24.83
CA LYS A 90 -18.74 -63.80 24.62
C LYS A 90 -18.40 -62.48 25.31
N SER A 91 -17.89 -62.54 26.54
CA SER A 91 -17.47 -61.34 27.28
C SER A 91 -16.31 -60.63 26.61
N ASP A 92 -15.37 -61.36 25.99
CA ASP A 92 -14.24 -60.76 25.29
C ASP A 92 -14.69 -60.07 24.00
N LEU A 93 -15.61 -60.71 23.25
CA LEU A 93 -16.23 -60.10 22.07
C LEU A 93 -17.02 -58.82 22.42
N GLU A 94 -17.75 -58.80 23.53
CA GLU A 94 -18.45 -57.58 23.99
C GLU A 94 -17.46 -56.43 24.27
N LYS A 95 -16.31 -56.72 24.89
CA LYS A 95 -15.26 -55.70 25.11
C LYS A 95 -14.68 -55.19 23.80
N GLU A 96 -14.38 -56.09 22.85
CA GLU A 96 -13.88 -55.68 21.53
C GLU A 96 -14.88 -54.79 20.79
N ILE A 97 -16.18 -55.11 20.87
CA ILE A 97 -17.24 -54.27 20.31
C ILE A 97 -17.22 -52.88 20.96
N ASP A 98 -17.15 -52.80 22.29
CA ASP A 98 -17.12 -51.52 23.01
C ASP A 98 -15.88 -50.67 22.61
N ASP A 99 -14.72 -51.30 22.47
CA ASP A 99 -13.48 -50.65 22.02
C ASP A 99 -13.61 -50.12 20.58
N HIS A 100 -14.18 -50.92 19.68
CA HIS A 100 -14.45 -50.49 18.30
C HIS A 100 -15.48 -49.35 18.22
N VAL A 101 -16.51 -49.37 19.06
CA VAL A 101 -17.51 -48.30 19.15
C VAL A 101 -16.86 -47.01 19.66
N MET A 102 -16.03 -47.07 20.69
CA MET A 102 -15.27 -45.93 21.22
C MET A 102 -14.33 -45.34 20.17
N LEU A 103 -13.59 -46.19 19.46
CA LEU A 103 -12.70 -45.76 18.39
C LEU A 103 -13.47 -45.11 17.23
N SER A 104 -14.60 -45.69 16.83
CA SER A 104 -15.48 -45.15 15.80
C SER A 104 -16.01 -43.76 16.17
N ARG A 105 -16.45 -43.56 17.43
CA ARG A 105 -16.86 -42.24 17.94
C ARG A 105 -15.70 -41.23 17.88
N LYS A 106 -14.50 -41.62 18.31
CA LYS A 106 -13.32 -40.74 18.27
C LYS A 106 -12.95 -40.34 16.84
N MET A 107 -13.02 -41.27 15.89
CA MET A 107 -12.77 -40.98 14.49
C MET A 107 -13.85 -40.08 13.90
N LYS A 108 -15.12 -40.29 14.25
CA LYS A 108 -16.21 -39.40 13.85
C LYS A 108 -15.97 -37.95 14.29
N VAL A 109 -15.60 -37.74 15.55
CA VAL A 109 -15.26 -36.39 16.06
C VAL A 109 -14.09 -35.77 15.28
N LYS A 110 -13.06 -36.56 14.93
CA LYS A 110 -11.96 -36.05 14.08
C LYS A 110 -12.44 -35.67 12.68
N VAL A 111 -13.32 -36.47 12.08
CA VAL A 111 -13.91 -36.17 10.76
C VAL A 111 -14.73 -34.88 10.83
N ASP A 112 -15.54 -34.70 11.87
CA ASP A 112 -16.35 -33.49 12.06
C ASP A 112 -15.45 -32.25 12.22
N ASN A 113 -14.40 -32.34 13.04
CA ASN A 113 -13.43 -31.25 13.24
C ASN A 113 -12.66 -30.90 11.96
N LEU A 114 -12.25 -31.90 11.18
CA LEU A 114 -11.57 -31.68 9.90
C LEU A 114 -12.52 -31.09 8.86
N THR A 115 -13.77 -31.53 8.85
CA THR A 115 -14.82 -30.98 7.96
C THR A 115 -15.08 -29.52 8.28
N GLN A 116 -15.13 -29.15 9.57
CA GLN A 116 -15.26 -27.76 9.99
C GLN A 116 -14.07 -26.92 9.51
N GLN A 117 -12.84 -27.35 9.75
CA GLN A 117 -11.63 -26.64 9.29
C GLN A 117 -11.60 -26.45 7.77
N VAL A 118 -12.01 -27.46 7.01
CA VAL A 118 -12.12 -27.36 5.54
C VAL A 118 -13.15 -26.29 5.14
N ASN A 119 -14.27 -26.20 5.84
CA ASN A 119 -15.29 -25.19 5.55
C ASN A 119 -14.82 -23.78 5.90
N GLU A 120 -14.12 -23.61 7.04
CA GLU A 120 -13.51 -22.34 7.44
C GLU A 120 -12.48 -21.88 6.40
N LEU A 121 -11.57 -22.76 5.98
CA LEU A 121 -10.57 -22.45 4.94
C LEU A 121 -11.22 -22.16 3.57
N LYS A 122 -12.31 -22.84 3.21
CA LYS A 122 -13.08 -22.51 1.99
C LYS A 122 -13.71 -21.13 2.07
N HIS A 123 -14.23 -20.75 3.24
CA HIS A 123 -14.81 -19.44 3.47
C HIS A 123 -13.74 -18.34 3.36
N GLU A 124 -12.60 -18.51 4.05
CA GLU A 124 -11.46 -17.59 3.97
C GLU A 124 -10.96 -17.44 2.54
N ASN A 125 -10.80 -18.54 1.79
CA ASN A 125 -10.40 -18.50 0.38
C ASN A 125 -11.39 -17.72 -0.48
N THR A 126 -12.70 -17.87 -0.23
CA THR A 126 -13.73 -17.09 -0.93
C THR A 126 -13.64 -15.61 -0.61
N GLN A 127 -13.39 -15.25 0.66
CA GLN A 127 -13.19 -13.88 1.09
C GLN A 127 -11.93 -13.26 0.47
N LEU A 128 -10.80 -13.98 0.46
CA LEU A 128 -9.56 -13.53 -0.18
C LEU A 128 -9.73 -13.33 -1.69
N LYS A 129 -10.49 -14.19 -2.37
CA LYS A 129 -10.84 -14.00 -3.79
C LYS A 129 -11.65 -12.73 -4.02
N ALA A 130 -12.63 -12.44 -3.17
CA ALA A 130 -13.41 -11.21 -3.25
C ALA A 130 -12.52 -9.97 -3.03
N GLN A 131 -11.65 -9.98 -2.02
CA GLN A 131 -10.68 -8.91 -1.80
C GLN A 131 -9.73 -8.73 -2.98
N MET A 132 -9.27 -9.82 -3.61
CA MET A 132 -8.45 -9.76 -4.81
C MET A 132 -9.19 -9.07 -5.97
N THR A 133 -10.48 -9.36 -6.17
CA THR A 133 -11.28 -8.68 -7.18
C THR A 133 -11.45 -7.19 -6.88
N ASP A 134 -11.64 -6.81 -5.61
CA ASP A 134 -11.72 -5.41 -5.19
C ASP A 134 -10.42 -4.65 -5.44
N ILE A 135 -9.28 -5.26 -5.12
CA ILE A 135 -7.95 -4.71 -5.41
C ILE A 135 -7.76 -4.52 -6.91
N HIS A 136 -8.19 -5.49 -7.74
CA HIS A 136 -8.12 -5.34 -9.20
C HIS A 136 -9.01 -4.20 -9.71
N MET A 137 -10.20 -4.00 -9.15
CA MET A 137 -11.06 -2.85 -9.49
C MET A 137 -10.40 -1.52 -9.11
N LEU A 138 -9.82 -1.43 -7.91
CA LEU A 138 -9.09 -0.24 -7.46
C LEU A 138 -7.88 0.04 -8.35
N LYS A 139 -7.10 -0.99 -8.71
CA LYS A 139 -5.98 -0.87 -9.64
C LYS A 139 -6.42 -0.35 -11.00
N SER A 140 -7.53 -0.86 -11.56
CA SER A 140 -8.11 -0.35 -12.81
C SER A 140 -8.49 1.13 -12.71
N ARG A 141 -9.07 1.55 -11.59
CA ARG A 141 -9.40 2.96 -11.34
C ARG A 141 -8.16 3.84 -11.25
N ILE A 142 -7.11 3.39 -10.55
CA ILE A 142 -5.82 4.10 -10.46
C ILE A 142 -5.21 4.29 -11.85
N MET A 143 -5.18 3.23 -12.67
CA MET A 143 -4.67 3.32 -14.03
C MET A 143 -5.44 4.35 -14.88
N GLU A 144 -6.75 4.48 -14.68
CA GLU A 144 -7.55 5.48 -15.38
C GLU A 144 -7.23 6.91 -14.89
N HIS A 145 -7.11 7.10 -13.58
CA HIS A 145 -6.65 8.38 -13.02
C HIS A 145 -5.25 8.76 -13.50
N GLU A 146 -4.33 7.80 -13.62
CA GLU A 146 -3.00 8.06 -14.17
C GLU A 146 -3.05 8.51 -15.64
N LYS A 147 -3.96 7.95 -16.45
CA LYS A 147 -4.16 8.42 -17.84
C LYS A 147 -4.67 9.86 -17.86
N GLU A 148 -5.63 10.18 -17.00
CA GLU A 148 -6.18 11.53 -16.92
C GLU A 148 -5.12 12.54 -16.44
N ILE A 149 -4.32 12.18 -15.44
CA ILE A 149 -3.18 13.00 -14.99
C ILE A 149 -2.21 13.24 -16.15
N ARG A 150 -1.86 12.20 -16.92
CA ARG A 150 -0.97 12.36 -18.09
C ARG A 150 -1.56 13.32 -19.13
N ARG A 151 -2.86 13.21 -19.41
CA ARG A 151 -3.56 14.12 -20.33
C ARG A 151 -3.52 15.57 -19.83
N LEU A 152 -3.87 15.79 -18.56
CA LEU A 152 -3.86 17.12 -17.94
C LEU A 152 -2.46 17.74 -17.93
N LEU A 153 -1.41 16.95 -17.70
CA LEU A 153 -0.03 17.41 -17.79
C LEU A 153 0.35 17.86 -19.21
N GLU A 154 -0.08 17.11 -20.23
CA GLU A 154 0.13 17.49 -21.63
C GLU A 154 -0.58 18.80 -21.97
N ASP A 155 -1.84 18.95 -21.55
CA ASP A 155 -2.62 20.17 -21.77
C ASP A 155 -2.02 21.38 -21.02
N ASN A 156 -1.53 21.17 -19.80
CA ASN A 156 -0.82 22.20 -19.04
C ASN A 156 0.49 22.62 -19.74
N SER A 157 1.25 21.67 -20.30
CA SER A 157 2.44 21.98 -21.12
C SER A 157 2.09 22.81 -22.35
N LYS A 158 1.00 22.49 -23.06
CA LYS A 158 0.51 23.29 -24.19
C LYS A 158 0.14 24.70 -23.76
N LEU A 159 -0.59 24.86 -22.66
CA LEU A 159 -0.96 26.17 -22.11
C LEU A 159 0.27 26.99 -21.70
N GLN A 160 1.25 26.35 -21.06
CA GLN A 160 2.53 26.99 -20.71
C GLN A 160 3.24 27.53 -21.95
N ASN A 161 3.33 26.74 -23.02
CA ASN A 161 3.94 27.17 -24.28
C ASN A 161 3.22 28.36 -24.92
N VAL A 162 1.89 28.40 -24.84
CA VAL A 162 1.10 29.54 -25.33
C VAL A 162 1.36 30.78 -24.48
N ARG A 163 1.35 30.63 -23.14
CA ARG A 163 1.65 31.72 -22.21
C ARG A 163 3.03 32.31 -22.47
N ASP A 164 4.05 31.48 -22.66
CA ASP A 164 5.43 31.94 -22.91
C ASP A 164 5.53 32.69 -24.23
N LYS A 165 4.88 32.20 -25.29
CA LYS A 165 4.78 32.93 -26.57
C LYS A 165 4.07 34.27 -26.43
N GLN A 166 3.00 34.32 -25.64
CA GLN A 166 2.25 35.55 -25.38
C GLN A 166 3.08 36.54 -24.56
N ALA A 167 3.81 36.09 -23.53
CA ALA A 167 4.70 36.92 -22.73
C ALA A 167 5.78 37.59 -23.59
N VAL A 168 6.41 36.84 -24.50
CA VAL A 168 7.38 37.41 -25.47
C VAL A 168 6.71 38.44 -26.38
N LYS A 169 5.50 38.17 -26.88
CA LYS A 169 4.76 39.12 -27.72
C LYS A 169 4.43 40.41 -26.97
N ILE A 170 4.02 40.32 -25.71
CA ILE A 170 3.73 41.48 -24.85
C ILE A 170 5.01 42.30 -24.64
N SER A 171 6.14 41.67 -24.30
CA SER A 171 7.43 42.36 -24.16
C SER A 171 7.82 43.12 -25.43
N ASN A 172 7.72 42.47 -26.61
CA ASN A 172 8.03 43.12 -27.88
C ASN A 172 7.10 44.30 -28.20
N LEU A 173 5.82 44.22 -27.81
CA LEU A 173 4.87 45.33 -27.97
C LEU A 173 5.16 46.47 -27.00
N GLN A 174 5.56 46.16 -25.77
CA GLN A 174 6.00 47.15 -24.79
C GLN A 174 7.26 47.90 -25.30
N ASP A 175 8.25 47.18 -25.83
CA ASP A 175 9.45 47.79 -26.41
C ASP A 175 9.12 48.68 -27.62
N LYS A 176 8.24 48.22 -28.51
CA LYS A 176 7.76 49.03 -29.64
C LYS A 176 7.02 50.29 -29.17
N MET A 177 6.16 50.15 -28.18
CA MET A 177 5.44 51.28 -27.60
C MET A 177 6.40 52.29 -26.99
N HIS A 178 7.40 51.84 -26.22
CA HIS A 178 8.42 52.71 -25.64
C HIS A 178 9.27 53.41 -26.72
N ASN A 179 9.67 52.70 -27.77
CA ASN A 179 10.40 53.31 -28.89
C ASN A 179 9.58 54.37 -29.62
N VAL A 180 8.28 54.12 -29.85
CA VAL A 180 7.37 55.11 -30.45
C VAL A 180 7.22 56.31 -29.51
N ASP A 181 7.04 56.08 -28.20
CA ASP A 181 6.94 57.16 -27.21
C ASP A 181 8.20 58.03 -27.21
N GLU A 182 9.39 57.43 -27.17
CA GLU A 182 10.68 58.13 -27.28
C GLU A 182 10.82 58.91 -28.60
N GLU A 183 10.43 58.32 -29.73
CA GLU A 183 10.45 58.99 -31.04
C GLU A 183 9.47 60.16 -31.10
N THR A 184 8.26 60.00 -30.57
CA THR A 184 7.27 61.09 -30.47
C THR A 184 7.75 62.20 -29.54
N ASN A 185 8.39 61.88 -28.41
CA ASN A 185 8.97 62.87 -27.51
C ASN A 185 10.14 63.64 -28.16
N ARG A 186 11.02 62.95 -28.90
CA ARG A 186 12.12 63.59 -29.65
C ARG A 186 11.61 64.52 -30.74
N THR A 187 10.62 64.07 -31.52
CA THR A 187 10.02 64.90 -32.58
C THR A 187 9.26 66.08 -32.00
N LEU A 188 8.54 65.90 -30.89
CA LEU A 188 7.87 66.97 -30.17
C LEU A 188 8.87 67.99 -29.63
N PHE A 189 9.96 67.55 -28.98
CA PHE A 189 11.02 68.45 -28.49
C PHE A 189 11.72 69.20 -29.63
N SER A 190 12.02 68.53 -30.74
CA SER A 190 12.60 69.15 -31.92
C SER A 190 11.67 70.18 -32.56
N SER A 191 10.38 69.85 -32.70
CA SER A 191 9.36 70.75 -33.22
C SER A 191 9.15 71.96 -32.31
N ASP A 192 9.05 71.75 -30.99
CA ASP A 192 8.93 72.81 -29.98
C ASP A 192 10.14 73.77 -30.02
N ASN A 193 11.36 73.24 -30.16
CA ASN A 193 12.56 74.06 -30.36
C ASN A 193 12.54 74.85 -31.68
N ALA A 194 12.09 74.24 -32.78
CA ALA A 194 11.94 74.95 -34.05
C ALA A 194 10.90 76.07 -33.96
N VAL A 195 9.75 75.80 -33.32
CA VAL A 195 8.71 76.81 -33.06
C VAL A 195 9.24 77.94 -32.19
N ARG A 196 10.01 77.63 -31.13
CA ARG A 196 10.68 78.65 -30.30
C ARG A 196 11.67 79.50 -31.10
N SER A 197 12.52 78.88 -31.94
CA SER A 197 13.48 79.61 -32.80
C SER A 197 12.77 80.54 -33.76
N LEU A 198 11.79 80.03 -34.51
CA LEU A 198 10.99 80.82 -35.46
C LEU A 198 10.22 81.94 -34.75
N SER A 199 9.69 81.69 -33.55
CA SER A 199 9.03 82.71 -32.73
C SER A 199 10.00 83.83 -32.31
N ASN A 200 11.25 83.48 -31.96
CA ASN A 200 12.29 84.45 -31.61
C ASN A 200 12.74 85.25 -32.84
N GLU A 201 12.95 84.60 -33.98
CA GLU A 201 13.26 85.25 -35.26
C GLU A 201 12.13 86.19 -35.70
N LEU A 202 10.88 85.76 -35.59
CA LEU A 202 9.72 86.59 -35.88
C LEU A 202 9.66 87.82 -34.97
N ARG A 203 9.94 87.65 -33.67
CA ARG A 203 10.01 88.75 -32.71
C ARG A 203 11.14 89.72 -33.05
N PHE A 204 12.30 89.21 -33.47
CA PHE A 204 13.42 90.01 -33.92
C PHE A 204 13.10 90.79 -35.20
N LEU A 205 12.56 90.11 -36.23
CA LEU A 205 12.13 90.73 -37.48
C LEU A 205 11.07 91.79 -37.25
N LYS A 206 10.10 91.53 -36.38
CA LYS A 206 9.09 92.52 -35.98
C LYS A 206 9.75 93.75 -35.35
N SER A 207 10.66 93.56 -34.39
CA SER A 207 11.39 94.68 -33.79
C SER A 207 12.26 95.44 -34.79
N SER A 208 12.93 94.73 -35.71
CA SER A 208 13.76 95.32 -36.76
C SER A 208 12.91 96.13 -37.74
N LEU A 209 11.76 95.59 -38.15
CA LEU A 209 10.77 96.27 -38.97
C LEU A 209 10.26 97.54 -38.28
N GLU A 210 9.86 97.46 -37.01
CA GLU A 210 9.44 98.64 -36.23
C GLU A 210 10.54 99.73 -36.20
N GLN A 211 11.82 99.33 -36.05
CA GLN A 211 12.93 100.29 -36.11
C GLN A 211 13.14 100.90 -37.50
N VAL A 212 12.96 100.12 -38.58
CA VAL A 212 13.05 100.61 -39.95
C VAL A 212 11.90 101.56 -40.24
N THR A 213 10.67 101.19 -39.90
CA THR A 213 9.48 102.04 -40.05
C THR A 213 9.62 103.34 -39.26
N GLU A 214 10.16 103.31 -38.05
CA GLU A 214 10.42 104.52 -37.26
C GLU A 214 11.52 105.39 -37.89
N ARG A 215 12.61 104.81 -38.40
CA ARG A 215 13.64 105.55 -39.15
C ARG A 215 13.07 106.17 -40.43
N GLU A 216 12.28 105.41 -41.18
CA GLU A 216 11.58 105.86 -42.38
C GLU A 216 10.66 107.04 -42.05
N ARG A 217 9.87 106.94 -40.97
CA ARG A 217 9.04 108.05 -40.50
C ARG A 217 9.87 109.31 -40.23
N ARG A 218 10.99 109.19 -39.51
CA ARG A 218 11.89 110.33 -39.25
C ARG A 218 12.48 110.89 -40.54
N LEU A 219 12.83 110.06 -41.52
CA LEU A 219 13.33 110.51 -42.82
C LEU A 219 12.24 111.22 -43.63
N LEU A 220 11.00 110.73 -43.59
CA LEU A 220 9.84 111.41 -44.19
C LEU A 220 9.55 112.75 -43.50
N ASP A 221 9.60 112.79 -42.16
CA ASP A 221 9.45 114.00 -41.37
C ASP A 221 10.56 115.02 -41.70
N PHE A 222 11.81 114.56 -41.82
CA PHE A 222 12.95 115.38 -42.23
C PHE A 222 12.81 115.87 -43.69
N ARG A 223 12.46 114.98 -44.63
CA ARG A 223 12.16 115.32 -46.02
C ARG A 223 11.08 116.40 -46.10
N GLY A 224 10.00 116.25 -45.33
CA GLY A 224 8.93 117.25 -45.22
C GLY A 224 9.41 118.57 -44.61
N LEU A 225 10.30 118.54 -43.62
CA LEU A 225 10.93 119.74 -43.06
C LEU A 225 11.80 120.47 -44.11
N VAL A 226 12.67 119.75 -44.82
CA VAL A 226 13.55 120.30 -45.86
C VAL A 226 12.73 120.86 -47.03
N ALA A 227 11.70 120.15 -47.50
CA ALA A 227 10.79 120.66 -48.52
C ALA A 227 10.13 121.98 -48.10
N ARG A 228 9.64 122.08 -46.85
CA ARG A 228 9.12 123.33 -46.29
C ARG A 228 10.16 124.45 -46.24
N MET A 229 11.39 124.15 -45.82
CA MET A 229 12.49 125.14 -45.79
C MET A 229 12.86 125.66 -47.18
N LEU A 230 12.67 124.87 -48.24
CA LEU A 230 12.93 125.24 -49.63
C LEU A 230 11.74 125.89 -50.35
N GLY A 231 10.66 126.21 -49.60
CA GLY A 231 9.44 126.81 -50.15
C GLY A 231 8.68 125.88 -51.12
N LEU A 232 8.86 124.56 -50.98
CA LEU A 232 8.07 123.55 -51.68
C LEU A 232 6.85 123.22 -50.81
N ASP A 233 5.65 123.18 -51.40
CA ASP A 233 4.42 122.92 -50.63
C ASP A 233 4.41 121.47 -50.13
N ALA A 234 4.55 121.32 -48.81
CA ALA A 234 4.62 120.03 -48.13
C ALA A 234 3.26 119.31 -48.02
N LYS A 235 2.16 119.91 -48.49
CA LYS A 235 0.83 119.27 -48.48
C LYS A 235 0.66 118.22 -49.59
N THR A 236 1.49 118.26 -50.63
CA THR A 236 1.49 117.26 -51.70
C THR A 236 2.63 116.27 -51.50
N LEU A 237 2.28 115.01 -51.20
CA LEU A 237 3.20 113.89 -50.95
C LEU A 237 4.13 113.52 -52.14
N SER A 238 4.09 114.29 -53.23
CA SER A 238 4.66 113.98 -54.54
C SER A 238 5.66 115.02 -55.02
N VAL A 239 6.51 115.56 -54.13
CA VAL A 239 7.72 116.28 -54.58
C VAL A 239 8.81 115.23 -54.82
N PRO A 240 9.23 114.95 -56.05
CA PRO A 240 10.28 113.97 -56.31
C PRO A 240 11.59 114.41 -55.68
N ASP A 241 12.38 113.47 -55.15
CA ASP A 241 13.62 113.82 -54.43
C ASP A 241 14.61 114.60 -55.30
N TYR A 242 14.58 114.42 -56.63
CA TYR A 242 15.40 115.20 -57.56
C TYR A 242 15.10 116.71 -57.52
N GLU A 243 13.87 117.15 -57.23
CA GLU A 243 13.53 118.58 -57.16
C GLU A 243 14.05 119.23 -55.87
N ILE A 244 13.98 118.50 -54.75
CA ILE A 244 14.56 118.90 -53.47
C ILE A 244 16.08 119.00 -53.63
N THR A 245 16.71 117.97 -54.20
CA THR A 245 18.16 117.93 -54.46
C THR A 245 18.58 119.05 -55.40
N ALA A 246 17.90 119.29 -56.52
CA ALA A 246 18.24 120.35 -57.47
C ALA A 246 18.05 121.77 -56.90
N ARG A 247 17.18 121.98 -55.91
CA ARG A 247 17.06 123.27 -55.19
C ARG A 247 18.13 123.42 -54.11
N LEU A 248 18.46 122.34 -53.38
CA LEU A 248 19.58 122.33 -52.44
C LEU A 248 20.90 122.58 -53.17
N GLU A 249 21.14 121.94 -54.31
CA GLU A 249 22.31 122.16 -55.16
C GLU A 249 22.38 123.59 -55.69
N ARG A 250 21.24 124.20 -56.05
CA ARG A 250 21.17 125.64 -56.39
C ARG A 250 21.49 126.57 -55.21
N LEU A 251 21.06 126.25 -53.99
CA LEU A 251 21.45 126.99 -52.79
C LEU A 251 22.92 126.77 -52.42
N LEU A 252 23.42 125.54 -52.54
CA LEU A 252 24.82 125.18 -52.30
C LEU A 252 25.76 125.83 -53.32
N THR A 253 25.37 125.94 -54.59
CA THR A 253 26.14 126.67 -55.61
C THR A 253 26.17 128.18 -55.36
N VAL A 254 25.19 128.75 -54.65
CA VAL A 254 25.24 130.14 -54.16
C VAL A 254 26.17 130.29 -52.95
N VAL A 255 26.36 129.24 -52.14
CA VAL A 255 27.21 129.23 -50.93
C VAL A 255 28.67 128.77 -51.21
N GLN A 256 28.98 128.28 -52.42
CA GLN A 256 30.34 127.91 -52.84
C GLN A 256 31.21 129.07 -53.38
N PRO A 257 31.43 130.14 -52.60
CA PRO A 257 32.75 130.77 -52.66
C PRO A 257 33.44 130.87 -51.29
N THR A 258 33.05 130.06 -50.29
CA THR A 258 33.88 129.91 -49.08
C THR A 258 33.54 128.61 -48.34
N ILE A 259 34.31 127.55 -48.60
CA ILE A 259 34.82 126.55 -47.64
C ILE A 259 35.46 125.43 -48.48
N ALA A 260 36.78 125.34 -48.40
CA ALA A 260 37.55 124.21 -48.86
C ALA A 260 37.21 122.98 -48.01
N MET A 261 36.70 121.92 -48.65
CA MET A 261 36.60 120.59 -48.06
C MET A 261 37.95 119.87 -48.21
N PRO A 262 38.55 119.31 -47.15
CA PRO A 262 39.46 118.20 -47.31
C PRO A 262 38.63 116.93 -47.47
N VAL A 263 38.74 116.31 -48.64
CA VAL A 263 38.38 114.90 -48.86
C VAL A 263 39.15 114.05 -47.86
N VAL A 264 38.45 113.36 -46.97
CA VAL A 264 39.01 112.21 -46.25
C VAL A 264 38.36 110.96 -46.79
N HIS A 265 39.21 110.17 -47.44
CA HIS A 265 39.04 108.82 -47.93
C HIS A 265 38.22 107.93 -46.99
N ILE A 266 37.25 107.23 -47.56
CA ILE A 266 36.68 106.00 -47.01
C ILE A 266 37.76 104.92 -47.09
N PRO A 267 38.23 104.34 -45.97
CA PRO A 267 38.98 103.09 -46.04
C PRO A 267 37.96 101.96 -46.22
N GLN A 268 37.95 101.35 -47.40
CA GLN A 268 37.59 99.95 -47.52
C GLN A 268 38.49 99.17 -46.54
N GLN A 269 37.90 98.56 -45.52
CA GLN A 269 38.51 97.43 -44.83
C GLN A 269 37.63 96.20 -44.97
N GLN A 270 38.09 95.35 -45.88
CA GLN A 270 37.81 93.93 -45.93
C GLN A 270 37.96 93.31 -44.54
N HIS A 271 36.90 92.70 -44.01
CA HIS A 271 37.03 91.63 -43.03
C HIS A 271 36.48 90.35 -43.64
N GLN A 272 37.42 89.65 -44.27
CA GLN A 272 37.59 88.20 -44.35
C GLN A 272 36.32 87.34 -44.24
N GLN A 273 35.94 86.77 -45.38
CA GLN A 273 35.58 85.36 -45.40
C GLN A 273 36.74 84.55 -44.79
N GLN A 274 36.54 83.99 -43.61
CA GLN A 274 37.09 82.67 -43.35
C GLN A 274 36.02 81.66 -43.77
N ARG A 275 36.17 81.19 -45.01
CA ARG A 275 35.90 79.79 -45.29
C ARG A 275 36.91 78.97 -44.47
N GLN A 276 36.43 78.21 -43.50
CA GLN A 276 36.93 76.86 -43.34
C GLN A 276 35.86 75.93 -43.90
N GLU A 277 36.13 75.52 -45.13
CA GLU A 277 35.57 74.36 -45.78
C GLU A 277 35.91 73.10 -44.95
N GLN A 278 34.92 72.20 -44.86
CA GLN A 278 35.05 70.74 -44.94
C GLN A 278 35.91 70.05 -43.85
N HIS A 279 35.33 69.13 -43.07
CA HIS A 279 35.07 67.80 -43.60
C HIS A 279 33.73 67.20 -43.12
N HIS A 280 32.86 66.96 -44.10
CA HIS A 280 32.18 65.69 -44.22
C HIS A 280 33.21 64.55 -44.13
N TYR A 281 33.02 63.61 -43.22
CA TYR A 281 33.28 62.20 -43.48
C TYR A 281 31.95 61.47 -43.42
N TYR A 282 31.64 60.81 -44.52
CA TYR A 282 30.45 60.00 -44.71
C TYR A 282 30.40 58.82 -43.72
N PRO A 283 29.18 58.36 -43.42
CA PRO A 283 28.94 57.09 -42.75
C PRO A 283 29.11 55.96 -43.76
N SER A 284 29.83 54.91 -43.39
CA SER A 284 29.67 53.59 -44.02
C SER A 284 30.26 52.57 -43.06
N SER A 285 29.41 51.88 -42.32
CA SER A 285 28.79 50.61 -42.73
C SER A 285 29.55 49.50 -42.05
N HIS A 286 28.85 48.62 -41.33
CA HIS A 286 28.93 47.18 -41.57
C HIS A 286 27.60 46.60 -41.12
N ASN A 287 26.80 46.24 -42.12
CA ASN A 287 25.54 45.56 -41.96
C ASN A 287 25.79 44.06 -42.17
N TYR A 288 25.10 43.27 -41.35
CA TYR A 288 24.70 41.87 -41.52
C TYR A 288 25.71 40.87 -42.14
N ASN A 289 26.03 39.83 -41.37
CA ASN A 289 25.42 38.56 -41.73
C ASN A 289 25.18 37.63 -40.52
N ASN A 290 24.10 36.89 -40.71
CA ASN A 290 23.48 35.93 -39.82
C ASN A 290 23.95 34.53 -40.27
N GLN A 291 24.35 33.64 -39.37
CA GLN A 291 23.96 32.23 -39.47
C GLN A 291 24.26 31.42 -38.22
N ARG A 292 23.22 30.67 -37.84
CA ARG A 292 23.12 29.66 -36.80
C ARG A 292 24.11 28.52 -37.04
N HIS A 293 24.58 27.86 -35.97
CA HIS A 293 24.17 26.48 -35.62
C HIS A 293 24.89 25.96 -34.35
N THR A 294 24.05 25.52 -33.40
CA THR A 294 24.13 24.29 -32.57
C THR A 294 25.33 23.98 -31.64
N ALA A 295 24.92 23.70 -30.40
CA ALA A 295 25.27 22.54 -29.56
C ALA A 295 26.49 22.60 -28.61
N HIS A 296 26.18 22.27 -27.34
CA HIS A 296 26.99 21.56 -26.34
C HIS A 296 28.28 22.27 -25.84
N THR A 297 28.72 22.23 -24.58
CA THR A 297 28.36 21.59 -23.30
C THR A 297 29.30 22.24 -22.29
N ARG A 298 28.82 22.82 -21.18
CA ARG A 298 29.62 23.08 -19.96
C ARG A 298 28.70 22.92 -18.74
N THR A 299 28.66 21.72 -18.17
CA THR A 299 29.40 21.37 -16.94
C THR A 299 29.19 22.38 -15.82
N ARG A 300 28.05 22.28 -15.15
CA ARG A 300 27.93 22.68 -13.74
C ARG A 300 27.32 21.52 -12.98
N SER A 301 28.16 20.98 -12.11
CA SER A 301 27.96 19.79 -11.28
C SER A 301 26.70 19.90 -10.43
N PRO A 302 25.82 18.88 -10.42
CA PRO A 302 24.88 18.67 -9.32
C PRO A 302 25.62 17.98 -8.17
N SER A 303 25.48 18.55 -6.99
CA SER A 303 25.84 17.92 -5.71
C SER A 303 25.19 16.53 -5.58
N PRO A 304 25.85 15.55 -4.94
CA PRO A 304 25.32 14.21 -4.78
C PRO A 304 24.17 14.18 -3.76
N PRO A 305 23.07 13.45 -4.00
CA PRO A 305 22.15 13.08 -2.94
C PRO A 305 22.80 12.00 -2.09
N THR A 306 22.87 12.28 -0.80
CA THR A 306 23.30 11.39 0.28
C THR A 306 22.45 10.12 0.30
N ARG A 307 23.08 8.98 0.03
CA ARG A 307 22.52 7.66 0.31
C ARG A 307 23.25 7.09 1.53
N ARG A 308 22.55 7.04 2.68
CA ARG A 308 22.67 5.98 3.71
C ARG A 308 21.72 6.28 4.87
N HIS A 309 20.55 5.67 4.80
CA HIS A 309 19.85 5.19 5.99
C HIS A 309 20.55 3.88 6.41
N GLU A 310 21.33 3.93 7.48
CA GLU A 310 21.59 2.77 8.33
C GLU A 310 21.64 3.27 9.77
N THR A 311 20.47 3.30 10.42
CA THR A 311 20.36 3.34 11.87
C THR A 311 19.71 2.05 12.32
N SER A 312 20.59 1.17 12.79
CA SER A 312 20.41 0.25 13.91
C SER A 312 19.13 0.48 14.74
N HIS A 313 18.26 -0.53 14.78
CA HIS A 313 17.48 -0.83 15.98
C HIS A 313 17.69 -2.29 16.37
N ARG A 314 18.50 -2.46 17.41
CA ARG A 314 18.69 -3.67 18.18
C ARG A 314 17.56 -3.79 19.21
N ALA A 315 16.88 -4.94 19.16
CA ALA A 315 16.21 -5.73 20.20
C ALA A 315 15.55 -5.03 21.41
N ARG A 316 14.27 -5.36 21.65
CA ARG A 316 13.78 -5.73 22.99
C ARG A 316 12.64 -6.75 22.90
N SER A 317 12.92 -7.90 23.49
CA SER A 317 12.01 -8.96 23.93
C SER A 317 10.96 -8.47 24.92
N HIS A 318 9.71 -8.91 24.79
CA HIS A 318 8.83 -9.22 25.92
C HIS A 318 7.81 -10.31 25.52
N SER A 319 7.82 -11.40 26.29
CA SER A 319 6.84 -12.48 26.27
C SER A 319 5.68 -12.17 27.25
N PRO A 320 4.68 -13.05 27.45
CA PRO A 320 3.26 -12.72 27.36
C PRO A 320 2.61 -12.42 28.73
N SER A 321 1.69 -11.46 28.76
CA SER A 321 0.83 -11.24 29.92
C SER A 321 -0.41 -12.14 29.89
N HIS A 322 -0.56 -12.81 31.02
CA HIS A 322 -1.56 -13.76 31.44
C HIS A 322 -2.79 -13.02 32.02
N MET A 323 -3.97 -13.64 31.88
CA MET A 323 -5.18 -13.51 32.71
C MET A 323 -6.00 -12.21 32.67
N GLY A 324 -7.16 -12.31 32.00
CA GLY A 324 -8.36 -11.53 32.28
C GLY A 324 -9.55 -12.48 32.25
N ILE A 325 -9.95 -12.96 33.42
CA ILE A 325 -11.13 -13.80 33.65
C ILE A 325 -12.37 -12.88 33.61
N ASP A 326 -13.37 -13.32 32.85
CA ASP A 326 -14.69 -12.70 32.71
C ASP A 326 -15.55 -12.97 33.98
N PRO A 327 -16.10 -11.96 34.66
CA PRO A 327 -16.88 -12.16 35.88
C PRO A 327 -18.38 -12.46 35.64
N ARG A 328 -18.76 -13.10 34.53
CA ARG A 328 -20.19 -13.39 34.22
C ARG A 328 -20.54 -14.83 33.87
N THR A 329 -19.89 -15.78 34.53
CA THR A 329 -20.37 -17.17 34.59
C THR A 329 -20.20 -17.70 36.00
N TYR A 330 -21.23 -17.52 36.83
CA TYR A 330 -21.93 -18.55 37.60
C TYR A 330 -23.19 -17.94 38.22
#